data_AF-A0A2T9JRT9-F1
#
_entry.id   AF-A0A2T9JRT9-F1
#
_cell.length_a   1.000
_cell.length_b   1.000
_cell.length_c   1.000
_cell.angle_alpha   90.00
_cell.angle_beta   90.00
_cell.angle_gamma   90.00
#
_symmetry.space_group_name_H-M   'P 1'
#
loop_
_entity.id
_entity.type
_entity.pdbx_description
1 polymer ?
#
loop_
_entity_poly.entity_id
_entity_poly.type
_entity_poly.pdbx_seq_one_letter_code
_entity_poly.pdbx_strand_id
1 'polypeptide(L)'
;MASSPDRTAANRLVALSGGEAVRAMGRVTLVGAGPGDPDLLTIKALKALQASDVLVHDGLVSAEILDLAPQARRIDVAKRKSRHTLPQDDINQLLVALAREGLEVVRLKGGDPFLFGRGGEELSACREAGIDCTVVPGVTAALAASAGAGAPLTHRGSAQAVTFVTGHAAHGEPDLDWTALARPNQTVVVYMGVSTAGFIAQRLTAAGRAGSTPALIVENASRTDERRILTTLAGLATAAEGLKGPALLMVGEAMAMAEIKVPGETATLAVVEVQNVSSGQ
;
A
#
# COMPACT_ATOMS: atom_id res chain seq x y z
N MET A 1 58.63 -63.63 6.09
CA MET A 1 57.36 -63.70 6.84
C MET A 1 56.71 -62.33 6.69
N ALA A 2 55.88 -62.06 5.67
CA ALA A 2 54.43 -62.38 5.58
C ALA A 2 53.72 -62.06 6.92
N SER A 3 52.73 -61.17 7.05
CA SER A 3 51.65 -60.74 6.13
C SER A 3 50.89 -59.51 6.71
N SER A 4 50.39 -58.61 5.86
CA SER A 4 49.23 -57.73 6.16
C SER A 4 47.91 -58.50 5.94
N PRO A 5 46.69 -57.93 6.01
CA PRO A 5 46.16 -56.70 6.66
C PRO A 5 44.83 -57.01 7.43
N ASP A 6 44.12 -56.02 8.00
CA ASP A 6 42.69 -55.88 7.63
C ASP A 6 42.11 -54.49 7.94
N ARG A 7 41.41 -53.95 6.94
CA ARG A 7 40.58 -52.75 6.96
C ARG A 7 39.15 -53.20 7.22
N THR A 8 38.55 -52.81 8.33
CA THR A 8 37.08 -52.88 8.47
C THR A 8 36.53 -51.49 8.68
N ALA A 9 36.04 -50.93 7.57
CA ALA A 9 35.18 -49.77 7.54
C ALA A 9 33.89 -50.10 8.30
N ALA A 10 33.70 -49.45 9.46
CA ALA A 10 32.46 -49.56 10.22
C ALA A 10 31.34 -48.83 9.46
N ASN A 11 30.55 -49.63 8.75
CA ASN A 11 29.31 -49.22 8.12
C ASN A 11 28.29 -48.87 9.23
N ARG A 12 28.16 -47.59 9.57
CA ARG A 12 27.09 -47.11 10.47
C ARG A 12 25.78 -47.10 9.69
N LEU A 13 24.99 -48.16 9.85
CA LEU A 13 23.58 -48.18 9.50
C LEU A 13 22.87 -47.08 10.31
N VAL A 14 22.38 -46.04 9.65
CA VAL A 14 21.45 -45.07 10.25
C VAL A 14 20.06 -45.64 10.06
N ALA A 15 19.43 -46.05 11.16
CA ALA A 15 18.02 -46.42 11.17
C ALA A 15 17.18 -45.16 10.93
N LEU A 16 16.56 -45.06 9.76
CA LEU A 16 15.52 -44.07 9.47
C LEU A 16 14.25 -44.50 10.20
N SER A 17 14.07 -44.03 11.43
CA SER A 17 12.79 -44.11 12.13
C SER A 17 11.80 -43.17 11.43
N GLY A 18 10.87 -43.74 10.66
CA GLY A 18 9.79 -43.04 9.96
C GLY A 18 8.72 -42.50 10.91
N GLY A 19 9.04 -41.42 11.62
CA GLY A 19 8.01 -40.49 12.10
C GLY A 19 7.67 -39.54 10.95
N GLU A 20 6.38 -39.27 10.71
CA GLU A 20 5.98 -38.09 9.92
C GLU A 20 6.76 -36.90 10.48
N ALA A 21 7.64 -36.30 9.67
CA ALA A 21 8.34 -35.10 10.07
C ALA A 21 7.28 -34.04 10.34
N VAL A 22 7.03 -33.75 11.62
CA VAL A 22 6.18 -32.62 12.02
C VAL A 22 6.82 -31.40 11.38
N ARG A 23 6.20 -30.89 10.30
CA ARG A 23 6.68 -29.65 9.69
C ARG A 23 6.63 -28.59 10.76
N ALA A 24 7.74 -27.89 10.94
CA ALA A 24 7.78 -26.73 11.82
C ALA A 24 6.66 -25.77 11.39
N MET A 25 6.02 -25.13 12.35
CA MET A 25 4.99 -24.13 12.08
C MET A 25 5.54 -23.07 11.13
N GLY A 26 4.75 -22.74 10.11
CA GLY A 26 5.07 -21.66 9.18
C GLY A 26 4.92 -20.30 9.84
N ARG A 27 5.09 -19.24 9.05
CA ARG A 27 4.93 -17.86 9.52
C ARG A 27 4.10 -17.05 8.54
N VAL A 28 3.56 -15.93 9.03
CA VAL A 28 2.86 -14.95 8.21
C VAL A 28 3.65 -13.64 8.20
N THR A 29 3.84 -13.06 7.03
CA THR A 29 4.37 -11.69 6.89
C THR A 29 3.31 -10.83 6.22
N LEU A 30 2.80 -9.83 6.92
CA LEU A 30 1.96 -8.78 6.33
C LEU A 30 2.87 -7.77 5.63
N VAL A 31 2.74 -7.64 4.31
CA VAL A 31 3.63 -6.81 3.50
C VAL A 31 2.86 -5.70 2.81
N GLY A 32 3.29 -4.45 3.02
CA GLY A 32 2.83 -3.32 2.22
C GLY A 32 3.43 -3.34 0.82
N ALA A 33 2.57 -3.43 -0.18
CA ALA A 33 2.95 -3.47 -1.59
C ALA A 33 3.31 -2.07 -2.14
N GLY A 34 2.98 -1.01 -1.43
CA GLY A 34 2.98 0.32 -2.01
C GLY A 34 1.73 0.58 -2.88
N PRO A 35 1.63 1.74 -3.54
CA PRO A 35 0.41 2.17 -4.22
C PRO A 35 0.21 1.57 -5.62
N GLY A 36 1.26 1.04 -6.24
CA GLY A 36 1.19 0.39 -7.54
C GLY A 36 2.54 0.19 -8.21
N ASP A 37 3.39 1.22 -8.17
CA ASP A 37 4.76 1.19 -8.71
C ASP A 37 5.65 0.18 -7.96
N PRO A 38 6.22 -0.84 -8.64
CA PRO A 38 7.16 -1.78 -8.03
C PRO A 38 8.38 -1.12 -7.39
N ASP A 39 8.84 0.03 -7.87
CA ASP A 39 10.01 0.74 -7.33
C ASP A 39 9.73 1.38 -5.96
N LEU A 40 8.45 1.49 -5.59
CA LEU A 40 8.04 1.92 -4.25
C LEU A 40 7.97 0.78 -3.23
N LEU A 41 8.29 -0.46 -3.62
CA LEU A 41 8.49 -1.54 -2.67
C LEU A 41 9.70 -1.29 -1.80
N THR A 42 9.57 -1.62 -0.52
CA THR A 42 10.74 -1.64 0.36
C THR A 42 11.62 -2.84 0.03
N ILE A 43 12.93 -2.72 0.25
CA ILE A 43 13.86 -3.85 0.11
C ILE A 43 13.42 -5.05 0.96
N LYS A 44 12.83 -4.81 2.14
CA LYS A 44 12.30 -5.86 3.02
C LYS A 44 11.07 -6.55 2.41
N ALA A 45 10.19 -5.80 1.72
CA ALA A 45 9.04 -6.34 1.02
C ALA A 45 9.47 -7.25 -0.14
N LEU A 46 10.41 -6.79 -0.97
CA LEU A 46 10.96 -7.59 -2.07
C LEU A 46 11.57 -8.91 -1.58
N LYS A 47 12.38 -8.85 -0.51
CA LYS A 47 12.96 -10.06 0.11
C LYS A 47 11.89 -11.02 0.63
N ALA A 48 10.83 -10.51 1.26
CA ALA A 48 9.72 -11.34 1.73
C ALA A 48 8.97 -12.02 0.57
N LEU A 49 8.72 -11.28 -0.52
CA LEU A 49 8.11 -11.82 -1.74
C LEU A 49 8.94 -12.96 -2.35
N GLN A 50 10.25 -12.76 -2.51
CA GLN A 50 11.16 -13.75 -3.07
C GLN A 50 11.33 -15.00 -2.20
N ALA A 51 11.12 -14.90 -0.89
CA ALA A 51 11.21 -16.01 0.04
C ALA A 51 9.88 -16.74 0.29
N SER A 52 8.76 -16.23 -0.24
CA SER A 52 7.43 -16.76 0.06
C SER A 52 7.09 -18.04 -0.69
N ASP A 53 6.38 -18.95 0.00
CA ASP A 53 5.76 -20.13 -0.60
C ASP A 53 4.37 -19.81 -1.15
N VAL A 54 3.64 -18.94 -0.43
CA VAL A 54 2.26 -18.55 -0.77
C VAL A 54 2.10 -17.04 -0.65
N LEU A 55 1.51 -16.46 -1.69
CA LEU A 55 1.20 -15.04 -1.78
C LEU A 55 -0.32 -14.83 -1.74
N VAL A 56 -0.83 -14.36 -0.60
CA VAL A 56 -2.24 -14.00 -0.41
C VAL A 56 -2.39 -12.49 -0.66
N HIS A 57 -3.14 -12.09 -1.68
CA HIS A 57 -3.24 -10.69 -2.10
C HIS A 57 -4.68 -10.27 -2.39
N ASP A 58 -4.95 -8.96 -2.33
CA ASP A 58 -6.21 -8.36 -2.76
C ASP A 58 -6.07 -7.70 -4.14
N GLY A 59 -7.16 -7.11 -4.63
CA GLY A 59 -7.24 -6.52 -5.96
C GLY A 59 -6.51 -5.17 -6.12
N LEU A 60 -5.94 -4.61 -5.04
CA LEU A 60 -5.20 -3.35 -5.10
C LEU A 60 -3.72 -3.54 -5.44
N VAL A 61 -3.21 -4.77 -5.49
CA VAL A 61 -1.82 -5.05 -5.85
C VAL A 61 -1.68 -5.14 -7.38
N SER A 62 -0.68 -4.47 -7.96
CA SER A 62 -0.41 -4.51 -9.40
C SER A 62 0.16 -5.86 -9.84
N ALA A 63 -0.08 -6.24 -11.10
CA ALA A 63 0.45 -7.49 -11.66
C ALA A 63 1.98 -7.54 -11.61
N GLU A 64 2.64 -6.41 -11.91
CA GLU A 64 4.09 -6.26 -11.87
C GLU A 64 4.69 -6.61 -10.50
N ILE A 65 4.02 -6.23 -9.41
CA ILE A 65 4.46 -6.59 -8.05
C ILE A 65 4.24 -8.08 -7.78
N LEU A 66 3.12 -8.66 -8.22
CA LEU A 66 2.86 -10.10 -8.05
C LEU A 66 3.90 -10.95 -8.79
N ASP A 67 4.41 -10.44 -9.91
CA ASP A 67 5.43 -11.10 -10.74
C ASP A 67 6.84 -11.13 -10.13
N LEU A 68 7.06 -10.40 -9.02
CA LEU A 68 8.29 -10.47 -8.23
C LEU A 68 8.41 -11.73 -7.34
N ALA A 69 7.32 -12.51 -7.21
CA ALA A 69 7.30 -13.80 -6.53
C ALA A 69 6.79 -14.91 -7.47
N PRO A 70 7.49 -15.22 -8.57
CA PRO A 70 7.03 -16.18 -9.57
C PRO A 70 6.93 -17.62 -9.05
N GLN A 71 7.69 -17.95 -8.01
CA GLN A 71 7.69 -19.28 -7.38
C GLN A 71 6.52 -19.51 -6.42
N ALA A 72 5.90 -18.43 -5.91
CA ALA A 72 4.89 -18.51 -4.87
C ALA A 72 3.51 -18.87 -5.45
N ARG A 73 2.77 -19.75 -4.75
CA ARG A 73 1.36 -20.00 -5.06
C ARG A 73 0.54 -18.74 -4.76
N ARG A 74 -0.11 -18.15 -5.76
CA ARG A 74 -0.92 -16.92 -5.61
C ARG A 74 -2.36 -17.25 -5.22
N ILE A 75 -2.90 -16.52 -4.23
CA ILE A 75 -4.30 -16.59 -3.80
C ILE A 75 -4.88 -15.17 -3.80
N ASP A 76 -5.80 -14.91 -4.72
CA ASP A 76 -6.56 -13.65 -4.81
C ASP A 76 -7.79 -13.71 -3.88
N VAL A 77 -7.80 -12.90 -2.83
CA VAL A 77 -8.91 -12.83 -1.86
C VAL A 77 -10.01 -11.83 -2.26
N ALA A 78 -9.79 -11.07 -3.32
CA ALA A 78 -10.78 -10.12 -3.86
C ALA A 78 -11.78 -10.78 -4.83
N LYS A 79 -11.47 -11.96 -5.37
CA LYS A 79 -12.31 -12.66 -6.37
C LYS A 79 -12.81 -14.02 -5.88
N ARG A 80 -14.04 -14.06 -5.35
CA ARG A 80 -14.90 -15.26 -5.49
C ARG A 80 -16.03 -14.98 -6.49
N LYS A 81 -16.27 -15.99 -7.33
CA LYS A 81 -17.11 -16.04 -8.56
C LYS A 81 -18.62 -15.73 -8.38
N SER A 82 -19.01 -14.94 -7.38
CA SER A 82 -20.36 -14.37 -7.25
C SER A 82 -20.33 -13.22 -6.24
N ARG A 83 -19.86 -12.05 -6.66
CA ARG A 83 -20.10 -10.71 -6.05
C ARG A 83 -19.93 -10.56 -4.52
N HIS A 84 -19.13 -11.39 -3.86
CA HIS A 84 -18.81 -11.22 -2.44
C HIS A 84 -17.31 -11.43 -2.22
N THR A 85 -16.62 -10.35 -1.84
CA THR A 85 -15.28 -10.40 -1.24
C THR A 85 -15.30 -11.33 -0.03
N LEU A 86 -14.22 -12.08 0.20
CA LEU A 86 -14.12 -12.91 1.42
C LEU A 86 -14.36 -12.02 2.66
N PRO A 87 -15.27 -12.39 3.57
CA PRO A 87 -15.31 -11.82 4.90
C PRO A 87 -13.90 -11.80 5.50
N GLN A 88 -13.59 -10.77 6.27
CA GLN A 88 -12.23 -10.63 6.83
C GLN A 88 -11.85 -11.82 7.70
N ASP A 89 -12.81 -12.37 8.45
CA ASP A 89 -12.57 -13.55 9.28
C ASP A 89 -12.15 -14.75 8.46
N ASP A 90 -12.67 -14.92 7.25
CA ASP A 90 -12.26 -16.01 6.35
C ASP A 90 -10.83 -15.79 5.82
N ILE A 91 -10.44 -14.53 5.56
CA ILE A 91 -9.06 -14.19 5.19
C ILE A 91 -8.13 -14.50 6.37
N ASN A 92 -8.52 -14.12 7.59
CA ASN A 92 -7.77 -14.38 8.81
C ASN A 92 -7.56 -15.90 9.01
N GLN A 93 -8.63 -16.68 8.87
CA GLN A 93 -8.58 -18.15 8.97
C GLN A 93 -7.71 -18.77 7.87
N LEU A 94 -7.77 -18.25 6.64
CA LEU A 94 -6.92 -18.69 5.54
C LEU A 94 -5.42 -18.49 5.87
N LEU A 95 -5.04 -17.32 6.37
CA LEU A 95 -3.64 -17.04 6.74
C LEU A 95 -3.14 -18.00 7.82
N VAL A 96 -3.96 -18.22 8.86
CA VAL A 96 -3.66 -19.16 9.94
C VAL A 96 -3.54 -20.60 9.42
N ALA A 97 -4.46 -21.04 8.55
CA ALA A 97 -4.44 -22.38 7.99
C ALA A 97 -3.18 -22.63 7.16
N LEU A 98 -2.81 -21.70 6.28
CA LEU A 98 -1.60 -21.81 5.46
C LEU A 98 -0.32 -21.87 6.32
N ALA A 99 -0.23 -21.06 7.37
CA ALA A 99 0.91 -21.12 8.29
C ALA A 99 0.96 -22.45 9.06
N ARG A 100 -0.19 -23.03 9.43
CA ARG A 100 -0.28 -24.37 10.04
C ARG A 100 0.17 -25.50 9.13
N GLU A 101 0.12 -25.30 7.82
CA GLU A 101 0.71 -26.24 6.84
C GLU A 101 2.25 -26.17 6.81
N GLY A 102 2.87 -25.26 7.56
CA GLY A 102 4.32 -25.06 7.59
C GLY A 102 4.85 -24.10 6.53
N LEU A 103 3.98 -23.29 5.91
CA LEU A 103 4.32 -22.44 4.77
C LEU A 103 4.81 -21.04 5.19
N GLU A 104 5.71 -20.47 4.39
CA GLU A 104 6.09 -19.06 4.43
C GLU A 104 5.04 -18.22 3.70
N VAL A 105 4.10 -17.66 4.46
CA VAL A 105 2.94 -16.95 3.92
C VAL A 105 3.21 -15.44 3.86
N VAL A 106 3.06 -14.84 2.68
CA VAL A 106 2.99 -13.38 2.55
C VAL A 106 1.55 -12.95 2.32
N ARG A 107 1.01 -12.11 3.20
CA ARG A 107 -0.21 -11.35 2.98
C ARG A 107 0.16 -9.99 2.41
N LEU A 108 0.06 -9.86 1.10
CA LEU A 108 0.43 -8.65 0.37
C LEU A 108 -0.77 -7.72 0.25
N LYS A 109 -0.60 -6.47 0.69
CA LYS A 109 -1.68 -5.49 0.82
C LYS A 109 -1.30 -4.21 0.09
N GLY A 110 -2.24 -3.63 -0.66
CA GLY A 110 -2.02 -2.33 -1.30
C GLY A 110 -1.68 -1.23 -0.29
N GLY A 111 -0.71 -0.37 -0.61
CA GLY A 111 -0.22 0.69 0.28
C GLY A 111 0.53 0.15 1.48
N ASP A 112 0.07 0.50 2.68
CA ASP A 112 0.63 0.06 3.96
C ASP A 112 -0.36 -0.85 4.72
N PRO A 113 0.07 -1.94 5.37
CA PRO A 113 -0.82 -2.86 6.06
C PRO A 113 -1.68 -2.21 7.16
N PHE A 114 -1.18 -1.14 7.79
CA PHE A 114 -1.78 -0.54 8.97
C PHE A 114 -2.48 0.79 8.72
N LEU A 115 -2.43 1.34 7.50
CA LEU A 115 -3.22 2.50 7.13
C LEU A 115 -4.47 2.10 6.33
N PHE A 116 -5.61 1.99 7.01
CA PHE A 116 -6.90 1.56 6.45
C PHE A 116 -6.87 0.18 5.74
N GLY A 117 -5.83 -0.62 5.99
CA GLY A 117 -5.64 -1.93 5.36
C GLY A 117 -6.20 -3.10 6.16
N ARG A 118 -6.69 -2.90 7.39
CA ARG A 118 -7.12 -3.99 8.30
C ARG A 118 -6.01 -4.97 8.72
N GLY A 119 -4.74 -4.62 8.54
CA GLY A 119 -3.62 -5.48 8.94
C GLY A 119 -3.57 -5.75 10.45
N GLY A 120 -4.14 -4.88 11.28
CA GLY A 120 -4.25 -5.11 12.72
C GLY A 120 -5.14 -6.30 13.08
N GLU A 121 -6.24 -6.52 12.34
CA GLU A 121 -7.14 -7.65 12.52
C GLU A 121 -6.45 -8.96 12.11
N GLU A 122 -5.81 -8.97 10.94
CA GLU A 122 -5.06 -10.12 10.42
C GLU A 122 -3.90 -10.51 11.35
N LEU A 123 -3.16 -9.53 11.87
CA LEU A 123 -2.08 -9.75 12.84
C LEU A 123 -2.60 -10.32 14.16
N SER A 124 -3.72 -9.81 14.67
CA SER A 124 -4.31 -10.26 15.93
C SER A 124 -4.77 -11.72 15.81
N ALA A 125 -5.45 -12.08 14.73
CA ALA A 125 -5.86 -13.45 14.47
C ALA A 125 -4.69 -14.43 14.37
N CYS A 126 -3.58 -14.04 13.73
CA CYS A 126 -2.37 -14.86 13.70
C CYS A 126 -1.78 -15.08 15.10
N ARG A 127 -1.69 -14.01 15.90
CA ARG A 127 -1.16 -14.07 17.28
C ARG A 127 -2.02 -14.93 18.19
N GLU A 128 -3.34 -14.79 18.12
CA GLU A 128 -4.30 -15.60 18.87
C GLU A 128 -4.19 -17.09 18.50
N ALA A 129 -3.86 -17.39 17.24
CA ALA A 129 -3.63 -18.75 16.76
C ALA A 129 -2.21 -19.30 17.05
N GLY A 130 -1.34 -18.52 17.70
CA GLY A 130 0.04 -18.91 18.02
C GLY A 130 0.98 -18.92 16.80
N ILE A 131 0.64 -18.19 15.73
CA ILE A 131 1.44 -18.09 14.51
C ILE A 131 2.40 -16.91 14.61
N ASP A 132 3.68 -17.13 14.29
CA ASP A 132 4.65 -16.03 14.13
C ASP A 132 4.20 -15.12 12.99
N CYS A 133 3.94 -13.86 13.32
CA CYS A 133 3.43 -12.88 12.38
C CYS A 133 4.17 -11.56 12.48
N THR A 134 4.79 -11.17 11.37
CA THR A 134 5.56 -9.93 11.26
C THR A 134 4.95 -8.98 10.24
N VAL A 135 5.31 -7.70 10.35
CA VAL A 135 4.82 -6.65 9.45
C VAL A 135 5.99 -5.97 8.75
N VAL A 136 5.84 -5.76 7.45
CA VAL A 136 6.71 -4.96 6.61
C VAL A 136 5.91 -3.76 6.13
N PRO A 137 6.28 -2.53 6.54
CA PRO A 137 5.55 -1.34 6.12
C PRO A 137 5.72 -1.10 4.62
N GLY A 138 4.76 -0.37 4.05
CA GLY A 138 4.77 0.04 2.64
C GLY A 138 4.60 1.54 2.48
N VAL A 139 4.95 2.05 1.30
CA VAL A 139 4.65 3.44 0.95
C VAL A 139 3.14 3.58 0.79
N THR A 140 2.49 4.35 1.67
CA THR A 140 1.06 4.58 1.55
C THR A 140 0.72 5.47 0.34
N ALA A 141 -0.47 5.27 -0.23
CA ALA A 141 -0.90 5.97 -1.44
C ALA A 141 -0.81 7.50 -1.34
N ALA A 142 -1.05 8.09 -0.16
CA ALA A 142 -0.98 9.53 0.03
C ALA A 142 0.43 10.10 -0.18
N LEU A 143 1.46 9.39 0.27
CA LEU A 143 2.84 9.84 0.10
C LEU A 143 3.27 9.76 -1.36
N ALA A 144 2.89 8.67 -2.06
CA ALA A 144 3.17 8.54 -3.48
C ALA A 144 2.41 9.56 -4.33
N ALA A 145 1.11 9.76 -4.05
CA ALA A 145 0.29 10.77 -4.72
C ALA A 145 0.87 12.19 -4.51
N SER A 146 1.25 12.51 -3.27
CA SER A 146 1.86 13.79 -2.91
C SER A 146 3.19 14.01 -3.62
N ALA A 147 4.10 13.03 -3.57
CA ALA A 147 5.41 13.11 -4.20
C ALA A 147 5.29 13.18 -5.73
N GLY A 148 4.47 12.31 -6.32
CA GLY A 148 4.22 12.28 -7.76
C GLY A 148 3.66 13.60 -8.26
N ALA A 149 2.70 14.18 -7.53
CA ALA A 149 2.06 15.44 -7.88
C ALA A 149 2.89 16.70 -7.57
N GLY A 150 4.05 16.61 -6.90
CA GLY A 150 4.76 17.82 -6.46
C GLY A 150 3.99 18.65 -5.40
N ALA A 151 2.95 18.07 -4.78
CA ALA A 151 2.10 18.73 -3.79
C ALA A 151 2.35 18.13 -2.41
N PRO A 152 3.25 18.70 -1.58
CA PRO A 152 3.63 18.11 -0.31
C PRO A 152 2.46 18.13 0.69
N LEU A 153 2.29 17.05 1.47
CA LEU A 153 1.25 16.99 2.49
C LEU A 153 1.47 18.01 3.63
N THR A 154 2.71 18.39 3.90
CA THR A 154 3.08 19.46 4.83
C THR A 154 3.90 20.52 4.12
N HIS A 155 3.64 21.79 4.41
CA HIS A 155 4.45 22.89 3.88
C HIS A 155 4.41 24.07 4.84
N ARG A 156 5.57 24.72 5.04
CA ARG A 156 5.65 25.89 5.93
C ARG A 156 4.71 26.98 5.43
N GLY A 157 3.84 27.46 6.31
CA GLY A 157 2.85 28.49 5.97
C GLY A 157 1.56 27.97 5.33
N SER A 158 1.50 26.69 4.94
CA SER A 158 0.30 26.10 4.33
C SER A 158 -0.28 24.93 5.13
N ALA A 159 0.56 24.04 5.66
CA ALA A 159 0.10 22.87 6.42
C ALA A 159 1.16 22.41 7.44
N GLN A 160 0.80 22.45 8.73
CA GLN A 160 1.61 21.96 9.86
C GLN A 160 1.15 20.61 10.37
N ALA A 161 -0.03 20.15 9.93
CA ALA A 161 -0.60 18.86 10.28
C ALA A 161 -1.12 18.14 9.02
N VAL A 162 -1.12 16.82 9.08
CA VAL A 162 -1.75 15.94 8.09
C VAL A 162 -2.69 15.02 8.83
N THR A 163 -3.94 14.95 8.37
CA THR A 163 -4.94 14.06 8.95
C THR A 163 -5.40 13.07 7.89
N PHE A 164 -5.12 11.79 8.11
CA PHE A 164 -5.61 10.69 7.27
C PHE A 164 -6.97 10.24 7.78
N VAL A 165 -7.97 10.22 6.91
CA VAL A 165 -9.33 9.77 7.24
C VAL A 165 -9.86 8.82 6.17
N THR A 166 -10.86 8.02 6.54
CA THR A 166 -11.65 7.23 5.59
C THR A 166 -12.95 7.95 5.27
N GLY A 167 -13.26 8.07 3.99
CA GLY A 167 -14.54 8.55 3.48
C GLY A 167 -15.63 7.48 3.48
N HIS A 168 -15.32 6.26 3.95
CA HIS A 168 -16.24 5.15 4.07
C HIS A 168 -16.31 4.66 5.52
N ALA A 169 -17.52 4.48 6.05
CA ALA A 169 -17.78 3.84 7.34
C ALA A 169 -18.31 2.42 7.14
N ALA A 170 -18.14 1.56 8.15
CA ALA A 170 -18.75 0.23 8.15
C ALA A 170 -20.29 0.31 8.07
N HIS A 171 -20.88 1.38 8.62
CA HIS A 171 -22.31 1.67 8.57
C HIS A 171 -22.54 3.17 8.32
N GLY A 172 -23.28 3.52 7.27
CA GLY A 172 -23.73 4.90 7.02
C GLY A 172 -22.60 5.86 6.62
N GLU A 173 -22.75 7.12 7.04
CA GLU A 173 -21.78 8.19 6.80
C GLU A 173 -20.59 8.09 7.77
N PRO A 174 -19.37 8.53 7.36
CA PRO A 174 -18.24 8.64 8.27
C PRO A 174 -18.54 9.55 9.46
N ASP A 175 -18.41 9.01 10.68
CA ASP A 175 -18.47 9.78 11.91
C ASP A 175 -17.09 10.39 12.21
N LEU A 176 -16.80 11.51 11.53
CA LEU A 176 -15.54 12.24 11.67
C LEU A 176 -15.77 13.56 12.42
N ASP A 177 -14.75 14.03 13.14
CA ASP A 177 -14.76 15.38 13.71
C ASP A 177 -14.56 16.43 12.61
N TRP A 178 -15.66 16.79 11.94
CA TRP A 178 -15.67 17.76 10.85
C TRP A 178 -15.15 19.13 11.29
N THR A 179 -15.35 19.51 12.55
CA THR A 179 -14.85 20.78 13.09
C THR A 179 -13.32 20.77 13.16
N ALA A 180 -12.73 19.67 13.63
CA ALA A 180 -11.27 19.51 13.63
C ALA A 180 -10.70 19.49 12.20
N LEU A 181 -11.32 18.75 11.28
CA LEU A 181 -10.88 18.64 9.88
C LEU A 181 -11.00 19.95 9.09
N ALA A 182 -11.98 20.79 9.44
CA ALA A 182 -12.19 22.09 8.79
C ALA A 182 -11.19 23.18 9.22
N ARG A 183 -10.38 22.96 10.27
CA ARG A 183 -9.38 23.95 10.70
C ARG A 183 -8.36 24.21 9.58
N PRO A 184 -7.93 25.48 9.36
CA PRO A 184 -6.88 25.80 8.40
C PRO A 184 -5.53 25.22 8.82
N ASN A 185 -4.49 25.40 8.00
CA ASN A 185 -3.11 24.98 8.26
C ASN A 185 -2.94 23.46 8.44
N GLN A 186 -3.80 22.67 7.79
CA GLN A 186 -3.66 21.22 7.70
C GLN A 186 -4.06 20.72 6.31
N THR A 187 -3.48 19.57 5.95
CA THR A 187 -3.91 18.78 4.81
C THR A 187 -4.77 17.62 5.30
N VAL A 188 -6.02 17.54 4.84
CA VAL A 188 -6.90 16.39 5.08
C VAL A 188 -6.78 15.46 3.88
N VAL A 189 -6.36 14.23 4.13
CA VAL A 189 -6.24 13.19 3.10
C VAL A 189 -7.31 12.13 3.32
N VAL A 190 -8.24 12.02 2.38
CA VAL A 190 -9.38 11.11 2.44
C VAL A 190 -9.15 9.89 1.55
N TYR A 191 -9.08 8.72 2.18
CA TYR A 191 -9.09 7.42 1.54
C TYR A 191 -10.52 6.97 1.30
N MET A 192 -10.75 6.19 0.23
CA MET A 192 -12.08 5.62 -0.06
C MET A 192 -13.20 6.67 -0.11
N GLY A 193 -12.87 7.90 -0.54
CA GLY A 193 -13.77 9.05 -0.47
C GLY A 193 -14.51 9.39 -1.76
N VAL A 194 -14.25 8.70 -2.88
CA VAL A 194 -14.77 9.07 -4.20
C VAL A 194 -16.30 9.15 -4.21
N SER A 195 -16.99 8.12 -3.72
CA SER A 195 -18.46 8.09 -3.66
C SER A 195 -19.04 9.07 -2.64
N THR A 196 -18.26 9.51 -1.66
CA THR A 196 -18.67 10.44 -0.60
C THR A 196 -18.09 11.84 -0.78
N ALA A 197 -17.48 12.14 -1.93
CA ALA A 197 -16.77 13.39 -2.18
C ALA A 197 -17.66 14.63 -1.96
N GLY A 198 -18.89 14.60 -2.47
CA GLY A 198 -19.86 15.68 -2.26
C GLY A 198 -20.29 15.84 -0.81
N PHE A 199 -20.48 14.72 -0.10
CA PHE A 199 -20.80 14.74 1.33
C PHE A 199 -19.66 15.32 2.17
N ILE A 200 -18.42 14.88 1.93
CA ILE A 200 -17.22 15.40 2.59
C ILE A 200 -17.07 16.90 2.34
N ALA A 201 -17.21 17.35 1.10
CA ALA A 201 -17.14 18.75 0.73
C ALA A 201 -18.18 19.60 1.48
N GLN A 202 -19.42 19.10 1.53
CA GLN A 202 -20.51 19.75 2.25
C GLN A 202 -20.22 19.86 3.74
N ARG A 203 -19.79 18.77 4.39
CA ARG A 203 -19.50 18.74 5.83
C ARG A 203 -18.34 19.66 6.21
N LEU A 204 -17.23 19.63 5.45
CA LEU A 204 -16.09 20.52 5.69
C LEU A 204 -16.48 21.99 5.51
N THR A 205 -17.26 22.30 4.47
CA THR A 205 -17.75 23.67 4.24
C THR A 205 -18.69 24.13 5.34
N ALA A 206 -19.64 23.28 5.76
CA ALA A 206 -20.56 23.57 6.86
C ALA A 206 -19.83 23.77 8.20
N ALA A 207 -18.71 23.09 8.41
CA ALA A 207 -17.83 23.25 9.57
C ALA A 207 -16.88 24.46 9.46
N GLY A 208 -16.95 25.25 8.38
CA GLY A 208 -16.25 26.52 8.24
C GLY A 208 -15.02 26.51 7.33
N ARG A 209 -14.70 25.40 6.65
CA ARG A 209 -13.62 25.39 5.64
C ARG A 209 -14.08 26.15 4.41
N ALA A 210 -13.24 27.03 3.87
CA ALA A 210 -13.59 27.81 2.67
C ALA A 210 -13.80 26.88 1.46
N GLY A 211 -14.89 27.08 0.72
CA GLY A 211 -15.15 26.33 -0.52
C GLY A 211 -14.05 26.52 -1.58
N SER A 212 -13.30 27.63 -1.52
CA SER A 212 -12.15 27.91 -2.38
C SER A 212 -10.86 27.21 -1.96
N THR A 213 -10.84 26.48 -0.83
CA THR A 213 -9.63 25.76 -0.40
C THR A 213 -9.19 24.80 -1.51
N PRO A 214 -7.90 24.81 -1.90
CA PRO A 214 -7.39 23.90 -2.92
C PRO A 214 -7.61 22.43 -2.55
N ALA A 215 -7.96 21.64 -3.54
CA ALA A 215 -8.09 20.20 -3.39
C ALA A 215 -7.49 19.48 -4.61
N LEU A 216 -6.86 18.34 -4.36
CA LEU A 216 -6.25 17.50 -5.37
C LEU A 216 -6.86 16.10 -5.27
N ILE A 217 -7.33 15.59 -6.40
CA ILE A 217 -7.68 14.17 -6.54
C ILE A 217 -6.57 13.47 -7.30
N VAL A 218 -6.08 12.34 -6.77
CA VAL A 218 -5.15 11.47 -7.47
C VAL A 218 -5.75 10.07 -7.57
N GLU A 219 -6.11 9.68 -8.79
CA GLU A 219 -6.56 8.34 -9.15
C GLU A 219 -5.36 7.51 -9.60
N ASN A 220 -5.32 6.24 -9.19
CA ASN A 220 -4.26 5.30 -9.57
C ASN A 220 -2.84 5.80 -9.25
N ALA A 221 -2.67 6.37 -8.05
CA ALA A 221 -1.39 6.92 -7.60
C ALA A 221 -0.21 5.95 -7.87
N SER A 222 0.90 6.49 -8.38
CA SER A 222 2.12 5.81 -8.85
C SER A 222 1.98 4.84 -10.04
N ARG A 223 0.76 4.58 -10.54
CA ARG A 223 0.57 3.68 -11.68
C ARG A 223 0.79 4.41 -12.99
N THR A 224 0.98 3.66 -14.07
CA THR A 224 1.16 4.20 -15.42
C THR A 224 -0.07 4.96 -15.93
N ASP A 225 -1.25 4.63 -15.41
CA ASP A 225 -2.53 5.29 -15.69
C ASP A 225 -2.96 6.28 -14.60
N GLU A 226 -2.00 6.82 -13.83
CA GLU A 226 -2.26 7.85 -12.82
C GLU A 226 -2.91 9.09 -13.44
N ARG A 227 -3.99 9.57 -12.80
CA ARG A 227 -4.69 10.80 -13.17
C ARG A 227 -4.74 11.76 -11.99
N ARG A 228 -4.42 13.02 -12.24
CA ARG A 228 -4.44 14.10 -11.25
C ARG A 228 -5.45 15.15 -11.65
N ILE A 229 -6.27 15.59 -10.69
CA ILE A 229 -7.30 16.60 -10.91
C ILE A 229 -7.16 17.64 -9.81
N LEU A 230 -6.61 18.80 -10.16
CA LEU A 230 -6.60 19.96 -9.28
C LEU A 230 -7.98 20.64 -9.35
N THR A 231 -8.54 20.93 -8.18
CA THR A 231 -9.86 21.55 -8.02
C THR A 231 -9.87 22.36 -6.72
N THR A 232 -11.05 22.74 -6.26
CA THR A 232 -11.29 23.32 -4.93
C THR A 232 -12.23 22.44 -4.14
N LEU A 233 -12.36 22.70 -2.83
CA LEU A 233 -13.30 22.00 -1.97
C LEU A 233 -14.74 22.05 -2.53
N ALA A 234 -15.17 23.20 -3.05
CA ALA A 234 -16.48 23.36 -3.68
C ALA A 234 -16.63 22.55 -4.98
N GLY A 235 -15.53 22.37 -5.73
CA GLY A 235 -15.50 21.58 -6.97
C GLY A 235 -15.20 20.09 -6.77
N LEU A 236 -15.05 19.62 -5.53
CA LEU A 236 -14.56 18.28 -5.23
C LEU A 236 -15.51 17.18 -5.72
N ALA A 237 -16.82 17.38 -5.57
CA ALA A 237 -17.84 16.43 -6.01
C ALA A 237 -17.76 16.18 -7.52
N THR A 238 -17.80 17.27 -8.30
CA THR A 238 -17.73 17.21 -9.77
C THR A 238 -16.41 16.64 -10.26
N ALA A 239 -15.29 16.99 -9.61
CA ALA A 239 -13.98 16.45 -9.98
C ALA A 239 -13.86 14.94 -9.73
N ALA A 240 -14.63 14.39 -8.79
CA ALA A 240 -14.66 12.97 -8.48
C ALA A 240 -15.56 12.15 -9.43
N GLU A 241 -16.39 12.80 -10.23
CA GLU A 241 -17.29 12.13 -11.16
C GLU A 241 -16.51 11.34 -12.22
N GLY A 242 -16.96 10.12 -12.49
CA GLY A 242 -16.41 9.27 -13.55
C GLY A 242 -15.06 8.61 -13.25
N LEU A 243 -14.50 8.80 -12.05
CA LEU A 243 -13.36 8.02 -11.57
C LEU A 243 -13.76 6.56 -11.41
N LYS A 244 -12.88 5.66 -11.82
CA LYS A 244 -13.11 4.20 -11.85
C LYS A 244 -12.11 3.43 -11.00
N GLY A 245 -10.92 4.01 -10.79
CA GLY A 245 -9.85 3.44 -9.99
C GLY A 245 -9.86 3.90 -8.52
N PRO A 246 -8.99 3.32 -7.69
CA PRO A 246 -8.71 3.87 -6.36
C PRO A 246 -8.22 5.32 -6.47
N ALA A 247 -8.86 6.22 -5.75
CA ALA A 247 -8.48 7.64 -5.72
C ALA A 247 -8.39 8.19 -4.29
N LEU A 248 -7.49 9.14 -4.11
CA LEU A 248 -7.35 9.94 -2.90
C LEU A 248 -7.89 11.34 -3.13
N LEU A 249 -8.59 11.87 -2.12
CA LEU A 249 -9.01 13.27 -2.08
C LEU A 249 -8.13 13.98 -1.06
N MET A 250 -7.36 14.97 -1.47
CA MET A 250 -6.50 15.75 -0.60
C MET A 250 -7.00 17.20 -0.56
N VAL A 251 -7.28 17.74 0.61
CA VAL A 251 -7.83 19.10 0.78
C VAL A 251 -6.88 19.89 1.68
N GLY A 252 -6.38 21.02 1.18
CA GLY A 252 -5.45 21.87 1.92
C GLY A 252 -4.72 22.84 1.01
N GLU A 253 -4.21 23.93 1.58
CA GLU A 253 -3.60 25.03 0.84
C GLU A 253 -2.38 24.58 0.03
N ALA A 254 -1.63 23.59 0.53
CA ALA A 254 -0.49 23.01 -0.17
C ALA A 254 -0.87 22.28 -1.47
N MET A 255 -2.13 21.89 -1.66
CA MET A 255 -2.58 21.20 -2.88
C MET A 255 -2.54 22.12 -4.11
N ALA A 256 -2.51 23.44 -3.93
CA ALA A 256 -2.28 24.40 -5.02
C ALA A 256 -0.91 24.25 -5.69
N MET A 257 0.04 23.56 -5.06
CA MET A 257 1.37 23.29 -5.63
C MET A 257 1.38 22.12 -6.62
N ALA A 258 0.24 21.44 -6.81
CA ALA A 258 0.19 20.24 -7.63
C ALA A 258 0.53 20.50 -9.11
N GLU A 259 1.47 19.72 -9.61
CA GLU A 259 1.80 19.60 -11.02
C GLU A 259 0.80 18.66 -11.71
N ILE A 260 0.01 19.24 -12.62
CA ILE A 260 -0.93 18.51 -13.45
C ILE A 260 -0.28 18.24 -14.80
N LYS A 261 -0.10 16.96 -15.14
CA LYS A 261 0.33 16.57 -16.48
C LYS A 261 -0.79 16.91 -17.46
N VAL A 262 -0.55 17.89 -18.33
CA VAL A 262 -1.39 18.15 -19.51
C VAL A 262 -1.02 17.08 -20.55
N PRO A 263 -1.97 16.28 -21.07
CA PRO A 263 -1.68 15.33 -22.13
C PRO A 263 -1.12 16.07 -23.36
N GLY A 264 0.16 15.83 -23.70
CA GLY A 264 0.81 16.36 -24.91
C GLY A 264 2.11 17.14 -24.69
N GLU A 265 2.49 17.47 -23.46
CA GLU A 265 3.76 18.18 -23.21
C GLU A 265 4.88 17.17 -22.89
N THR A 266 5.66 16.80 -23.92
CA THR A 266 6.96 16.16 -23.73
C THR A 266 7.87 17.08 -22.93
N ALA A 267 8.30 16.63 -21.76
CA ALA A 267 9.30 17.30 -20.94
C ALA A 267 10.57 17.52 -21.77
N THR A 268 10.74 18.74 -22.28
CA THR A 268 11.99 19.16 -22.92
C THR A 268 12.94 19.52 -21.79
N LEU A 269 13.79 18.57 -21.40
CA LEU A 269 14.95 18.85 -20.55
C LEU A 269 15.90 19.77 -21.32
N ALA A 270 15.73 21.08 -21.14
CA ALA A 270 16.73 22.05 -21.57
C ALA A 270 17.96 21.88 -20.67
N VAL A 271 18.99 21.23 -21.21
CA VAL A 271 20.34 21.24 -20.64
C VAL A 271 20.81 22.68 -20.65
N VAL A 272 20.88 23.32 -19.48
CA VAL A 272 21.52 24.63 -19.34
C VAL A 272 23.03 24.41 -19.45
N GLU A 273 23.60 24.75 -20.62
CA GLU A 273 25.04 24.87 -20.78
C GLU A 273 25.57 25.97 -19.86
N VAL A 274 26.41 25.59 -18.91
CA VAL A 274 27.18 26.51 -18.08
C VAL A 274 28.24 27.14 -18.98
N GLN A 275 28.02 28.39 -19.41
CA GLN A 275 29.07 29.18 -20.05
C GLN A 275 30.15 29.52 -19.02
N ASN A 276 31.33 28.90 -19.18
CA ASN A 276 32.55 29.30 -18.50
C ASN A 276 32.89 30.74 -18.88
N VAL A 277 32.82 31.63 -17.90
CA VAL A 277 33.40 32.97 -17.99
C VAL A 277 34.92 32.81 -17.97
N SER A 278 35.55 32.98 -19.14
CA SER A 278 36.99 33.15 -19.27
C SER A 278 37.39 34.49 -18.62
N SER A 279 38.15 34.41 -17.52
CA SER A 279 38.88 35.55 -16.99
C SER A 279 39.99 35.95 -17.98
N GLY A 280 39.80 37.07 -18.67
CA GLY A 280 40.85 37.74 -19.42
C GLY A 280 41.83 38.45 -18.49
N GLN A 281 43.11 38.42 -18.87
CA GLN A 281 44.08 39.46 -18.54
C GLN A 281 43.76 40.73 -19.34
#